data_AF-A0A7V8VIM9-F1
#
_entry.id   AF-A0A7V8VIM9-F1
#
_cell.length_a   1.000
_cell.length_b   1.000
_cell.length_c   1.000
_cell.angle_alpha   90.00
_cell.angle_beta   90.00
_cell.angle_gamma   90.00
#
_symmetry.space_group_name_H-M   'P 1'
#
loop_
_entity.id
_entity.type
_entity.pdbx_description
1 polymer ?
#
loop_
_entity_poly.entity_id
_entity_poly.type
_entity_poly.pdbx_seq_one_letter_code
_entity_poly.pdbx_strand_id
1 'polypeptide(L)'
;RAPTVLYGHGWGGSGETRRKGGSIEPFLKAGYNVITWDARGFGGSGGTVQIDDPRFEARDASALITWLVRRPAARLESKRDPVVGMAGSSYGGGVQFITAARDRRVDAIAPDIAWNTLNRSLYQRESVKLGWDLALIGAGIPTSVAQGAFSPAGVKKGNQSPRFYRAVQQGSATGTLGEGIQRWFRRHGPRGMLRHVKVPTLITQGTVDTLFTLTESVRNFKALSRNRIPLKMTWHCGGHGVCLTDSGPAEHLTKRRIAWFDRYLKHRRVKTGPRFEWIDEEGRYHRHKRFPLRQIGRASGAGSGVLTLSQGPQPTGGFVAAEPGAPGPTTLTIPIEGADAGDHVLGAPKLRMTYKASGRSTLLGREDRTYLYGQIVDDSRGSGGGPPGTLVVGNQAAPIPIKLQPGPPTKARELKLPLETIASLAGDQGYSLQIVTQSNLYDFQRADGVIEIESAKIALPIVR
;
A
#
# COMPACT_ATOMS: atom_id res chain seq x y z
N ARG A 1 15.26 -33.92 -1.38
CA ARG A 1 15.41 -32.63 -0.64
C ARG A 1 15.10 -31.49 -1.60
N ALA A 2 14.44 -30.44 -1.15
CA ALA A 2 14.07 -29.29 -1.98
C ALA A 2 14.32 -27.95 -1.26
N PRO A 3 14.57 -26.84 -2.00
CA PRO A 3 14.50 -25.51 -1.44
C PRO A 3 13.14 -25.23 -0.80
N THR A 4 13.12 -24.37 0.20
CA THR A 4 11.89 -24.05 0.95
C THR A 4 11.46 -22.62 0.70
N VAL A 5 10.15 -22.39 0.54
CA VAL A 5 9.55 -21.06 0.58
C VAL A 5 8.81 -20.90 1.90
N LEU A 6 9.20 -19.89 2.70
CA LEU A 6 8.40 -19.43 3.83
C LEU A 6 7.31 -18.51 3.27
N TYR A 7 6.05 -18.91 3.42
CA TYR A 7 4.89 -18.17 2.95
C TYR A 7 4.14 -17.53 4.13
N GLY A 8 4.28 -16.20 4.28
CA GLY A 8 3.63 -15.44 5.34
C GLY A 8 2.23 -14.95 4.96
N HIS A 9 1.29 -14.99 5.89
CA HIS A 9 -0.07 -14.49 5.69
C HIS A 9 -0.16 -12.96 5.89
N GLY A 10 -1.20 -12.34 5.31
CA GLY A 10 -1.54 -10.94 5.53
C GLY A 10 -2.10 -10.68 6.95
N TRP A 11 -2.31 -9.41 7.29
CA TRP A 11 -2.85 -9.02 8.59
C TRP A 11 -4.18 -9.74 8.87
N GLY A 12 -4.35 -10.26 10.09
CA GLY A 12 -5.57 -10.98 10.47
C GLY A 12 -5.74 -12.36 9.81
N GLY A 13 -4.80 -12.81 8.98
CA GLY A 13 -4.81 -14.15 8.40
C GLY A 13 -4.25 -15.24 9.32
N SER A 14 -4.13 -16.44 8.76
CA SER A 14 -3.47 -17.60 9.35
C SER A 14 -2.62 -18.31 8.29
N GLY A 15 -1.71 -19.17 8.72
CA GLY A 15 -0.88 -19.99 7.84
C GLY A 15 -1.74 -20.89 6.96
N GLU A 16 -1.60 -20.77 5.65
CA GLU A 16 -2.42 -21.54 4.72
C GLU A 16 -2.13 -23.04 4.81
N THR A 17 -3.18 -23.84 4.97
CA THR A 17 -3.11 -25.31 5.04
C THR A 17 -3.63 -26.00 3.77
N ARG A 18 -4.35 -25.26 2.92
CA ARG A 18 -4.92 -25.79 1.67
C ARG A 18 -3.83 -25.96 0.62
N ARG A 19 -3.58 -27.20 0.21
CA ARG A 19 -2.56 -27.54 -0.79
C ARG A 19 -2.99 -27.32 -2.25
N LYS A 20 -4.30 -27.28 -2.51
CA LYS A 20 -4.92 -27.08 -3.83
C LYS A 20 -5.86 -25.87 -3.77
N GLY A 21 -5.91 -25.09 -4.84
CA GLY A 21 -6.71 -23.88 -4.96
C GLY A 21 -6.22 -22.70 -4.11
N GLY A 22 -5.05 -22.83 -3.46
CA GLY A 22 -4.49 -21.86 -2.52
C GLY A 22 -3.23 -21.18 -3.04
N SER A 23 -2.75 -20.19 -2.29
CA SER A 23 -1.57 -19.39 -2.66
C SER A 23 -0.26 -20.19 -2.63
N ILE A 24 -0.24 -21.29 -1.87
CA ILE A 24 0.93 -22.16 -1.74
C ILE A 24 1.04 -23.21 -2.86
N GLU A 25 -0.06 -23.54 -3.53
CA GLU A 25 -0.11 -24.60 -4.55
C GLU A 25 0.94 -24.41 -5.67
N PRO A 26 1.14 -23.21 -6.24
CA PRO A 26 2.11 -23.03 -7.32
C PRO A 26 3.55 -23.35 -6.89
N PHE A 27 3.91 -23.08 -5.63
CA PHE A 27 5.23 -23.42 -5.10
C PHE A 27 5.39 -24.94 -4.94
N LEU A 28 4.35 -25.61 -4.43
CA LEU A 28 4.33 -27.07 -4.32
C LEU A 28 4.46 -27.72 -5.71
N LYS A 29 3.68 -27.27 -6.69
CA LYS A 29 3.75 -27.74 -8.09
C LYS A 29 5.13 -27.49 -8.73
N ALA A 30 5.78 -26.38 -8.37
CA ALA A 30 7.14 -26.08 -8.84
C ALA A 30 8.22 -26.90 -8.11
N GLY A 31 7.87 -27.75 -7.15
CA GLY A 31 8.82 -28.62 -6.43
C GLY A 31 9.55 -27.91 -5.28
N TYR A 32 8.93 -26.91 -4.65
CA TYR A 32 9.40 -26.33 -3.40
C TYR A 32 8.75 -27.05 -2.20
N ASN A 33 9.50 -27.14 -1.10
CA ASN A 33 8.86 -27.24 0.21
C ASN A 33 8.21 -25.90 0.53
N VAL A 34 7.10 -25.89 1.27
CA VAL A 34 6.48 -24.66 1.75
C VAL A 34 6.28 -24.74 3.25
N ILE A 35 6.66 -23.69 3.97
CA ILE A 35 6.31 -23.48 5.37
C ILE A 35 5.37 -22.28 5.43
N THR A 36 4.15 -22.52 5.89
CA THR A 36 3.23 -21.50 6.38
C THR A 36 3.25 -21.53 7.92
N TRP A 37 2.93 -20.39 8.53
CA TRP A 37 2.84 -20.30 9.99
C TRP A 37 1.80 -19.25 10.36
N ASP A 38 1.20 -19.41 11.54
CA ASP A 38 0.44 -18.34 12.17
C ASP A 38 1.42 -17.35 12.80
N ALA A 39 1.42 -16.10 12.36
CA ALA A 39 2.23 -15.05 12.95
C ALA A 39 1.82 -14.81 14.41
N ARG A 40 2.75 -14.35 15.24
CA ARG A 40 2.49 -14.07 16.67
C ARG A 40 1.21 -13.25 16.86
N GLY A 41 0.38 -13.66 17.80
CA GLY A 41 -0.87 -12.98 18.11
C GLY A 41 -2.01 -13.19 17.10
N PHE A 42 -1.85 -14.08 16.12
CA PHE A 42 -2.90 -14.52 15.22
C PHE A 42 -3.01 -16.06 15.20
N GLY A 43 -4.17 -16.56 14.79
CA GLY A 43 -4.45 -17.98 14.58
C GLY A 43 -4.17 -18.82 15.83
N GLY A 44 -3.45 -19.92 15.64
CA GLY A 44 -2.99 -20.80 16.72
C GLY A 44 -1.72 -20.31 17.43
N SER A 45 -1.15 -19.15 17.07
CA SER A 45 0.04 -18.58 17.71
C SER A 45 -0.32 -17.61 18.83
N GLY A 46 0.29 -17.81 20.01
CA GLY A 46 0.12 -16.90 21.15
C GLY A 46 0.90 -15.59 21.03
N GLY A 47 0.86 -14.80 22.10
CA GLY A 47 1.58 -13.53 22.22
C GLY A 47 0.84 -12.35 21.59
N THR A 48 1.51 -11.21 21.50
CA THR A 48 0.93 -9.95 21.00
C THR A 48 1.58 -9.55 19.69
N VAL A 49 0.74 -9.20 18.71
CA VAL A 49 1.19 -8.63 17.42
C VAL A 49 2.04 -7.37 17.67
N GLN A 50 3.21 -7.28 17.04
CA GLN A 50 4.11 -6.14 17.13
C GLN A 50 4.30 -5.44 15.78
N ILE A 51 3.38 -5.63 14.84
CA ILE A 51 3.34 -4.98 13.52
C ILE A 51 4.71 -4.97 12.80
N ASP A 52 5.25 -6.16 12.55
CA ASP A 52 6.57 -6.35 11.94
C ASP A 52 7.67 -5.54 12.64
N ASP A 53 7.74 -5.64 13.97
CA ASP A 53 8.89 -5.15 14.72
C ASP A 53 10.06 -6.14 14.48
N PRO A 54 11.22 -5.68 13.97
CA PRO A 54 12.37 -6.55 13.73
C PRO A 54 12.83 -7.33 14.97
N ARG A 55 12.50 -6.90 16.19
CA ARG A 55 12.84 -7.58 17.44
C ARG A 55 11.94 -8.78 17.75
N PHE A 56 10.76 -8.84 17.11
CA PHE A 56 9.73 -9.84 17.37
C PHE A 56 9.47 -10.69 16.13
N GLU A 57 8.78 -10.19 15.12
CA GLU A 57 8.35 -10.98 13.95
C GLU A 57 9.54 -11.49 13.11
N ALA A 58 10.58 -10.68 12.91
CA ALA A 58 11.79 -11.17 12.21
C ALA A 58 12.53 -12.24 13.02
N ARG A 59 12.50 -12.15 14.36
CA ARG A 59 13.09 -13.17 15.24
C ARG A 59 12.30 -14.48 15.13
N ASP A 60 10.97 -14.40 15.07
CA ASP A 60 10.12 -15.58 14.91
C ASP A 60 10.36 -16.25 13.55
N ALA A 61 10.44 -15.48 12.46
CA ALA A 61 10.81 -16.01 11.15
C ALA A 61 12.21 -16.65 11.16
N SER A 62 13.19 -16.03 11.84
CA SER A 62 14.54 -16.61 12.02
C SER A 62 14.50 -17.93 12.80
N ALA A 63 13.56 -18.09 13.74
CA ALA A 63 13.35 -19.34 14.47
C ALA A 63 12.77 -20.43 13.56
N LEU A 64 11.85 -20.10 12.65
CA LEU A 64 11.36 -21.02 11.62
C LEU A 64 12.49 -21.50 10.69
N ILE A 65 13.38 -20.59 10.27
CA ILE A 65 14.56 -20.95 9.47
C ILE A 65 15.48 -21.88 10.27
N THR A 66 15.67 -21.62 11.56
CA THR A 66 16.47 -22.50 12.44
C THR A 66 15.84 -23.89 12.61
N TRP A 67 14.51 -23.95 12.71
CA TRP A 67 13.78 -25.22 12.75
C TRP A 67 13.90 -26.00 11.44
N LEU A 68 13.87 -25.28 10.31
CA LEU A 68 13.99 -25.83 8.95
C LEU A 68 15.31 -26.57 8.74
N VAL A 69 16.42 -26.09 9.30
CA VAL A 69 17.76 -26.73 9.22
C VAL A 69 17.71 -28.21 9.61
N ARG A 70 16.83 -28.59 10.54
CA ARG A 70 16.72 -29.97 11.06
C ARG A 70 15.71 -30.83 10.30
N ARG A 71 15.11 -30.35 9.20
CA ARG A 71 14.08 -31.10 8.48
C ARG A 71 14.70 -31.95 7.37
N PRO A 72 14.42 -33.27 7.31
CA PRO A 72 15.06 -34.17 6.34
C PRO A 72 14.73 -33.84 4.88
N ALA A 73 13.56 -33.25 4.63
CA ALA A 73 13.13 -32.82 3.30
C ALA A 73 13.77 -31.51 2.82
N ALA A 74 14.36 -30.72 3.72
CA ALA A 74 14.96 -29.43 3.39
C ALA A 74 16.28 -29.63 2.62
N ARG A 75 16.47 -28.84 1.56
CA ARG A 75 17.79 -28.66 0.95
C ARG A 75 18.59 -27.68 1.80
N LEU A 76 19.86 -28.02 2.03
CA LEU A 76 20.81 -27.17 2.74
C LEU A 76 21.98 -26.86 1.82
N GLU A 77 22.49 -25.63 1.86
CA GLU A 77 23.77 -25.24 1.26
C GLU A 77 24.94 -25.63 2.18
N SER A 78 24.72 -25.56 3.50
CA SER A 78 25.68 -26.04 4.51
C SER A 78 24.96 -26.60 5.73
N LYS A 79 25.69 -27.22 6.67
CA LYS A 79 25.12 -27.90 7.86
C LYS A 79 24.11 -27.05 8.67
N ARG A 80 24.19 -25.71 8.59
CA ARG A 80 23.33 -24.78 9.33
C ARG A 80 22.60 -23.76 8.45
N ASP A 81 22.64 -23.96 7.13
CA ASP A 81 22.17 -22.98 6.16
C ASP A 81 21.22 -23.63 5.16
N PRO A 82 19.89 -23.51 5.37
CA PRO A 82 18.90 -24.05 4.45
C PRO A 82 18.77 -23.16 3.21
N VAL A 83 18.47 -23.75 2.05
CA VAL A 83 18.07 -22.94 0.89
C VAL A 83 16.65 -22.45 1.12
N VAL A 84 16.48 -21.15 1.35
CA VAL A 84 15.20 -20.58 1.74
C VAL A 84 14.90 -19.24 1.09
N GLY A 85 13.73 -19.17 0.44
CA GLY A 85 13.13 -17.91 0.02
C GLY A 85 11.92 -17.54 0.88
N MET A 86 11.48 -16.30 0.79
CA MET A 86 10.24 -15.84 1.44
C MET A 86 9.28 -15.23 0.44
N ALA A 87 8.00 -15.53 0.60
CA ALA A 87 6.89 -14.97 -0.17
C ALA A 87 5.70 -14.69 0.76
N GLY A 88 4.74 -13.92 0.28
CA GLY A 88 3.60 -13.47 1.07
C GLY A 88 3.24 -12.02 0.76
N SER A 89 2.02 -11.66 1.12
CA SER A 89 1.41 -10.37 0.81
C SER A 89 1.14 -9.58 2.09
N SER A 90 1.13 -8.25 1.99
CA SER A 90 0.75 -7.35 3.08
C SER A 90 1.69 -7.51 4.28
N TYR A 91 1.16 -7.90 5.44
CA TYR A 91 1.95 -8.29 6.62
C TYR A 91 2.99 -9.39 6.30
N GLY A 92 2.58 -10.41 5.55
CA GLY A 92 3.47 -11.45 5.04
C GLY A 92 4.49 -10.97 4.00
N GLY A 93 4.28 -9.80 3.41
CA GLY A 93 5.25 -9.09 2.58
C GLY A 93 6.25 -8.29 3.42
N GLY A 94 5.76 -7.55 4.43
CA GLY A 94 6.57 -6.74 5.34
C GLY A 94 7.60 -7.56 6.11
N VAL A 95 7.20 -8.72 6.64
CA VAL A 95 8.07 -9.59 7.44
C VAL A 95 9.30 -10.06 6.66
N GLN A 96 9.20 -10.18 5.34
CA GLN A 96 10.30 -10.64 4.49
C GLN A 96 11.46 -9.66 4.50
N PHE A 97 11.18 -8.36 4.40
CA PHE A 97 12.21 -7.32 4.41
C PHE A 97 12.94 -7.27 5.75
N ILE A 98 12.21 -7.30 6.87
CA ILE A 98 12.81 -7.23 8.20
C ILE A 98 13.58 -8.52 8.55
N THR A 99 13.13 -9.67 8.04
CA THR A 99 13.82 -10.95 8.21
C THR A 99 15.09 -11.00 7.37
N ALA A 100 15.02 -10.70 6.07
CA ALA A 100 16.19 -10.71 5.18
C ALA A 100 17.23 -9.64 5.54
N ALA A 101 16.84 -8.59 6.26
CA ALA A 101 17.76 -7.60 6.80
C ALA A 101 18.50 -8.08 8.06
N ARG A 102 17.98 -9.10 8.75
CA ARG A 102 18.48 -9.58 10.05
C ARG A 102 19.12 -10.95 9.97
N ASP A 103 18.57 -11.85 9.16
CA ASP A 103 19.01 -13.24 9.02
C ASP A 103 19.64 -13.46 7.65
N ARG A 104 20.94 -13.77 7.67
CA ARG A 104 21.75 -13.97 6.46
C ARG A 104 21.44 -15.26 5.71
N ARG A 105 20.66 -16.16 6.31
CA ARG A 105 20.27 -17.44 5.71
C ARG A 105 19.12 -17.29 4.70
N VAL A 106 18.49 -16.12 4.59
CA VAL A 106 17.49 -15.88 3.54
C VAL A 106 18.22 -15.71 2.21
N ASP A 107 17.80 -16.43 1.17
CA ASP A 107 18.46 -16.40 -0.15
C ASP A 107 17.76 -15.48 -1.16
N ALA A 108 16.44 -15.33 -1.05
CA ALA A 108 15.66 -14.46 -1.94
C ALA A 108 14.29 -14.11 -1.34
N ILE A 109 13.77 -12.92 -1.65
CA ILE A 109 12.43 -12.51 -1.20
C ILE A 109 11.56 -12.04 -2.37
N ALA A 110 10.25 -12.26 -2.25
CA ALA A 110 9.22 -11.79 -3.17
C ALA A 110 8.06 -11.12 -2.40
N PRO A 111 8.30 -9.94 -1.78
CA PRO A 111 7.30 -9.24 -1.00
C PRO A 111 6.22 -8.63 -1.90
N ASP A 112 4.98 -8.95 -1.60
CA ASP A 112 3.80 -8.43 -2.30
C ASP A 112 3.06 -7.42 -1.42
N ILE A 113 2.65 -6.30 -2.02
CA ILE A 113 1.79 -5.27 -1.43
C ILE A 113 2.20 -4.88 0.01
N ALA A 114 3.49 -4.60 0.21
CA ALA A 114 4.07 -4.29 1.51
C ALA A 114 4.41 -2.80 1.64
N TRP A 115 4.38 -2.29 2.87
CA TRP A 115 4.65 -0.87 3.13
C TRP A 115 6.14 -0.54 3.17
N ASN A 116 6.45 0.75 3.13
CA ASN A 116 7.71 1.33 3.59
C ASN A 116 7.57 1.78 5.05
N THR A 117 6.57 2.63 5.36
CA THR A 117 6.35 3.15 6.72
C THR A 117 4.88 3.35 7.08
N LEU A 118 4.50 2.89 8.28
CA LEU A 118 3.14 3.00 8.80
C LEU A 118 2.67 4.44 8.97
N ASN A 119 3.57 5.39 9.26
CA ASN A 119 3.18 6.81 9.33
C ASN A 119 2.66 7.34 8.00
N ARG A 120 3.10 6.80 6.87
CA ARG A 120 2.51 7.17 5.59
C ARG A 120 1.28 6.31 5.29
N SER A 121 1.36 5.01 5.54
CA SER A 121 0.25 4.10 5.24
C SER A 121 -1.02 4.40 6.03
N LEU A 122 -0.91 4.87 7.28
CA LEU A 122 -2.03 5.08 8.21
C LEU A 122 -2.20 6.54 8.68
N TYR A 123 -1.20 7.39 8.48
CA TYR A 123 -1.21 8.77 8.97
C TYR A 123 -0.63 9.78 7.97
N GLN A 124 -0.96 9.58 6.69
CA GLN A 124 -0.39 10.36 5.61
C GLN A 124 -0.63 11.85 5.80
N ARG A 125 0.46 12.63 5.86
CA ARG A 125 0.43 14.09 6.06
C ARG A 125 -0.37 14.50 7.29
N GLU A 126 -0.35 13.65 8.31
CA GLU A 126 -1.06 13.88 9.57
C GLU A 126 -2.60 13.83 9.44
N SER A 127 -3.12 13.28 8.34
CA SER A 127 -4.52 12.86 8.22
C SER A 127 -4.64 11.39 8.61
N VAL A 128 -5.57 11.08 9.53
CA VAL A 128 -5.84 9.72 10.01
C VAL A 128 -6.54 8.93 8.91
N LYS A 129 -6.03 7.74 8.62
CA LYS A 129 -6.63 6.82 7.66
C LYS A 129 -7.70 5.96 8.31
N LEU A 130 -8.72 6.61 8.89
CA LEU A 130 -9.64 5.98 9.83
C LEU A 130 -10.39 4.79 9.23
N GLY A 131 -10.83 4.88 7.97
CA GLY A 131 -11.46 3.75 7.28
C GLY A 131 -10.57 2.50 7.28
N TRP A 132 -9.29 2.66 6.99
CA TRP A 132 -8.31 1.57 7.05
C TRP A 132 -8.00 1.10 8.46
N ASP A 133 -7.87 2.02 9.42
CA ASP A 133 -7.64 1.67 10.83
C ASP A 133 -8.76 0.77 11.36
N LEU A 134 -10.03 1.11 11.10
CA LEU A 134 -11.18 0.30 11.48
C LEU A 134 -11.22 -1.05 10.75
N ALA A 135 -10.91 -1.06 9.45
CA ALA A 135 -10.83 -2.30 8.66
C ALA A 135 -9.77 -3.26 9.21
N LEU A 136 -8.60 -2.75 9.60
CA LEU A 136 -7.51 -3.55 10.19
C LEU A 136 -7.88 -4.11 11.57
N ILE A 137 -8.52 -3.31 12.42
CA ILE A 137 -9.03 -3.79 13.71
C ILE A 137 -10.02 -4.94 13.49
N GLY A 138 -11.03 -4.72 12.63
CA GLY A 138 -12.04 -5.72 12.31
C GLY A 138 -11.45 -7.00 11.74
N ALA A 139 -10.52 -6.89 10.78
CA ALA A 139 -9.87 -8.03 10.15
C ALA A 139 -9.00 -8.85 11.13
N GLY A 140 -8.40 -8.21 12.13
CA GLY A 140 -7.53 -8.92 13.07
C GLY A 140 -8.27 -9.64 14.21
N ILE A 141 -9.46 -9.20 14.61
CA ILE A 141 -10.18 -9.73 15.79
C ILE A 141 -10.44 -11.25 15.68
N PRO A 142 -10.98 -11.77 14.54
CA PRO A 142 -11.33 -13.19 14.43
C PRO A 142 -10.15 -14.12 14.70
N THR A 143 -8.96 -13.76 14.23
CA THR A 143 -7.78 -14.62 14.35
C THR A 143 -6.93 -14.27 15.57
N SER A 144 -7.01 -13.07 16.12
CA SER A 144 -6.29 -12.75 17.36
C SER A 144 -6.99 -13.25 18.62
N VAL A 145 -8.32 -13.39 18.61
CA VAL A 145 -9.10 -13.79 19.81
C VAL A 145 -9.79 -15.14 19.60
N ALA A 146 -10.64 -15.26 18.58
CA ALA A 146 -11.54 -16.41 18.45
C ALA A 146 -10.79 -17.70 18.05
N GLN A 147 -9.97 -17.67 17.00
CA GLN A 147 -9.21 -18.87 16.60
C GLN A 147 -8.21 -19.33 17.66
N GLY A 148 -7.56 -18.41 18.37
CA GLY A 148 -6.64 -18.74 19.45
C GLY A 148 -7.31 -19.47 20.63
N ALA A 149 -8.58 -19.17 20.90
CA ALA A 149 -9.37 -19.84 21.94
C ALA A 149 -9.66 -21.31 21.61
N PHE A 150 -9.77 -21.66 20.32
CA PHE A 150 -10.07 -23.01 19.84
C PHE A 150 -8.86 -23.71 19.20
N SER A 151 -7.64 -23.26 19.48
CA SER A 151 -6.43 -23.83 18.88
C SER A 151 -6.21 -25.28 19.34
N PRO A 152 -5.91 -26.22 18.41
CA PRO A 152 -5.54 -27.60 18.74
C PRO A 152 -4.27 -27.71 19.62
N ALA A 153 -3.46 -26.65 19.69
CA ALA A 153 -2.28 -26.56 20.55
C ALA A 153 -2.61 -26.03 21.98
N GLY A 154 -3.89 -26.05 22.36
CA GLY A 154 -4.43 -25.48 23.60
C GLY A 154 -4.78 -24.00 23.47
N VAL A 155 -5.55 -23.45 24.42
CA VAL A 155 -5.97 -22.03 24.43
C VAL A 155 -4.74 -21.12 24.34
N LYS A 156 -4.55 -20.46 23.20
CA LYS A 156 -3.55 -19.42 22.99
C LYS A 156 -4.26 -18.07 22.99
N LYS A 157 -3.98 -17.25 24.01
CA LYS A 157 -4.44 -15.85 24.05
C LYS A 157 -3.55 -15.03 23.12
N GLY A 158 -3.78 -15.13 21.81
CA GLY A 158 -3.31 -14.12 20.87
C GLY A 158 -3.96 -12.77 21.19
N ASN A 159 -3.35 -11.67 20.76
CA ASN A 159 -3.99 -10.35 20.83
C ASN A 159 -3.32 -9.41 19.82
N GLN A 160 -4.13 -8.56 19.20
CA GLN A 160 -3.60 -7.40 18.48
C GLN A 160 -2.87 -6.46 19.45
N SER A 161 -2.00 -5.61 18.90
CA SER A 161 -1.22 -4.66 19.70
C SER A 161 -2.15 -3.69 20.46
N PRO A 162 -2.09 -3.62 21.80
CA PRO A 162 -2.82 -2.60 22.57
C PRO A 162 -2.45 -1.18 22.15
N ARG A 163 -1.22 -0.98 21.66
CA ARG A 163 -0.75 0.31 21.16
C ARG A 163 -1.36 0.66 19.81
N PHE A 164 -1.72 -0.33 19.00
CA PHE A 164 -2.49 -0.11 17.78
C PHE A 164 -3.93 0.28 18.10
N TYR A 165 -4.60 -0.41 19.03
CA TYR A 165 -5.92 0.03 19.52
C TYR A 165 -5.88 1.46 20.05
N ARG A 166 -4.86 1.83 20.84
CA ARG A 166 -4.69 3.22 21.31
C ARG A 166 -4.49 4.20 20.15
N ALA A 167 -3.81 3.82 19.08
CA ALA A 167 -3.65 4.64 17.89
C ALA A 167 -4.99 4.89 17.20
N VAL A 168 -5.78 3.84 16.97
CA VAL A 168 -7.12 3.97 16.39
C VAL A 168 -8.02 4.81 17.29
N GLN A 169 -8.08 4.51 18.59
CA GLN A 169 -8.87 5.28 19.56
C GLN A 169 -8.49 6.77 19.58
N GLN A 170 -7.19 7.07 19.63
CA GLN A 170 -6.72 8.45 19.60
C GLN A 170 -7.05 9.14 18.27
N GLY A 171 -6.81 8.46 17.14
CA GLY A 171 -7.11 8.97 15.80
C GLY A 171 -8.60 9.26 15.63
N SER A 172 -9.46 8.32 16.02
CA SER A 172 -10.92 8.49 16.00
C SER A 172 -11.42 9.60 16.91
N ALA A 173 -10.86 9.74 18.11
CA ALA A 173 -11.31 10.76 19.07
C ALA A 173 -10.84 12.16 18.69
N THR A 174 -9.60 12.28 18.21
CA THR A 174 -8.92 13.59 18.12
C THR A 174 -8.55 14.02 16.70
N GLY A 175 -8.68 13.12 15.72
CA GLY A 175 -8.18 13.29 14.35
C GLY A 175 -6.65 13.44 14.24
N THR A 176 -5.92 13.18 15.33
CA THR A 176 -4.46 13.28 15.36
C THR A 176 -3.82 12.09 16.05
N LEU A 177 -2.58 11.78 15.68
CA LEU A 177 -1.76 10.78 16.37
C LEU A 177 -0.59 11.47 17.07
N GLY A 178 -0.48 11.26 18.38
CA GLY A 178 0.60 11.81 19.18
C GLY A 178 1.98 11.29 18.74
N GLU A 179 3.03 12.07 18.99
CA GLU A 179 4.38 11.71 18.55
C GLU A 179 4.86 10.35 19.06
N GLY A 180 4.40 9.91 20.24
CA GLY A 180 4.73 8.61 20.81
C GLY A 180 4.24 7.45 19.93
N ILE A 181 3.07 7.58 19.30
CA ILE A 181 2.53 6.59 18.36
C ILE A 181 3.29 6.66 17.06
N GLN A 182 3.52 7.87 16.55
CA GLN A 182 4.29 8.05 15.32
C GLN A 182 5.73 7.52 15.44
N ARG A 183 6.40 7.71 16.59
CA ARG A 183 7.73 7.13 16.89
C ARG A 183 7.69 5.60 16.89
N TRP A 184 6.60 5.01 17.38
CA TRP A 184 6.40 3.58 17.36
C TRP A 184 6.24 3.06 15.94
N PHE A 185 5.34 3.66 15.15
CA PHE A 185 5.20 3.39 13.71
C PHE A 185 6.51 3.54 12.92
N ARG A 186 7.38 4.51 13.24
CA ARG A 186 8.70 4.66 12.59
C ARG A 186 9.65 3.48 12.83
N ARG A 187 9.54 2.83 13.98
CA ARG A 187 10.41 1.70 14.37
C ARG A 187 9.91 0.36 13.86
N HIS A 188 8.69 0.32 13.31
CA HIS A 188 7.99 -0.89 12.90
C HIS A 188 7.96 -1.00 11.37
N GLY A 189 8.12 -2.22 10.88
CA GLY A 189 8.21 -2.50 9.46
C GLY A 189 9.55 -2.12 8.80
N PRO A 190 9.59 -2.07 7.46
CA PRO A 190 10.83 -2.30 6.74
C PRO A 190 11.71 -1.07 6.56
N ARG A 191 11.17 0.16 6.54
CA ARG A 191 11.94 1.38 6.17
C ARG A 191 13.32 1.49 6.84
N GLY A 192 13.40 1.24 8.14
CA GLY A 192 14.64 1.33 8.91
C GLY A 192 15.66 0.22 8.60
N MET A 193 15.21 -0.88 8.00
CA MET A 193 15.95 -2.11 7.79
C MET A 193 16.37 -2.32 6.33
N LEU A 194 15.72 -1.66 5.36
CA LEU A 194 15.95 -1.90 3.92
C LEU A 194 17.42 -1.81 3.49
N ARG A 195 18.24 -0.92 4.08
CA ARG A 195 19.68 -0.81 3.73
C ARG A 195 20.49 -2.09 4.01
N HIS A 196 19.98 -2.92 4.91
CA HIS A 196 20.61 -4.17 5.35
C HIS A 196 20.14 -5.39 4.56
N VAL A 197 19.12 -5.26 3.72
CA VAL A 197 18.67 -6.35 2.84
C VAL A 197 19.70 -6.58 1.73
N LYS A 198 20.37 -7.74 1.73
CA LYS A 198 21.44 -8.10 0.77
C LYS A 198 21.07 -9.20 -0.21
N VAL A 199 19.81 -9.61 -0.21
CA VAL A 199 19.31 -10.73 -1.02
C VAL A 199 18.59 -10.23 -2.28
N PRO A 200 18.58 -11.01 -3.37
CA PRO A 200 17.67 -10.80 -4.49
C PRO A 200 16.23 -10.50 -4.03
N THR A 201 15.68 -9.36 -4.46
CA THR A 201 14.32 -8.93 -4.13
C THR A 201 13.45 -8.73 -5.39
N LEU A 202 12.27 -9.36 -5.43
CA LEU A 202 11.18 -9.06 -6.37
C LEU A 202 10.03 -8.38 -5.62
N ILE A 203 9.86 -7.07 -5.79
CA ILE A 203 8.71 -6.35 -5.21
C ILE A 203 7.51 -6.51 -6.12
N THR A 204 6.36 -6.89 -5.59
CA THR A 204 5.08 -6.76 -6.30
C THR A 204 4.15 -5.80 -5.57
N GLN A 205 3.39 -4.99 -6.29
CA GLN A 205 2.52 -3.98 -5.68
C GLN A 205 1.23 -3.79 -6.49
N GLY A 206 0.13 -3.60 -5.78
CA GLY A 206 -1.18 -3.32 -6.36
C GLY A 206 -1.33 -1.87 -6.83
N THR A 207 -1.81 -1.65 -8.05
CA THR A 207 -2.14 -0.32 -8.62
C THR A 207 -3.34 0.32 -7.92
N VAL A 208 -4.22 -0.51 -7.35
CA VAL A 208 -5.40 -0.09 -6.59
C VAL A 208 -5.22 -0.29 -5.08
N ASP A 209 -3.99 -0.48 -4.59
CA ASP A 209 -3.75 -0.64 -3.16
C ASP A 209 -3.88 0.71 -2.42
N THR A 210 -4.99 0.93 -1.72
CA THR A 210 -5.19 2.19 -0.98
C THR A 210 -4.61 2.17 0.42
N LEU A 211 -4.18 1.03 0.97
CA LEU A 211 -3.51 0.95 2.27
C LEU A 211 -2.01 1.22 2.11
N PHE A 212 -1.38 0.46 1.22
CA PHE A 212 0.04 0.51 0.90
C PHE A 212 0.21 0.88 -0.56
N THR A 213 -0.03 2.14 -0.87
CA THR A 213 -0.08 2.63 -2.26
C THR A 213 1.22 2.39 -3.04
N LEU A 214 1.15 2.54 -4.36
CA LEU A 214 2.30 2.40 -5.25
C LEU A 214 3.55 3.14 -4.73
N THR A 215 3.41 4.32 -4.13
CA THR A 215 4.59 5.07 -3.65
C THR A 215 5.28 4.43 -2.44
N GLU A 216 4.65 3.53 -1.68
CA GLU A 216 5.36 2.67 -0.72
C GLU A 216 6.35 1.74 -1.46
N SER A 217 5.90 1.06 -2.52
CA SER A 217 6.77 0.20 -3.34
C SER A 217 7.89 0.97 -4.03
N VAL A 218 7.61 2.18 -4.55
CA VAL A 218 8.62 3.07 -5.15
C VAL A 218 9.70 3.43 -4.14
N ARG A 219 9.31 3.71 -2.89
CA ARG A 219 10.26 4.03 -1.82
C ARG A 219 11.09 2.81 -1.42
N ASN A 220 10.47 1.64 -1.33
CA ASN A 220 11.17 0.38 -1.08
C ASN A 220 12.19 0.09 -2.19
N PHE A 221 11.78 0.17 -3.45
CA PHE A 221 12.65 -0.01 -4.62
C PHE A 221 13.81 0.98 -4.63
N LYS A 222 13.55 2.28 -4.38
CA LYS A 222 14.60 3.31 -4.31
C LYS A 222 15.57 3.06 -3.15
N ALA A 223 15.10 2.57 -2.01
CA ALA A 223 15.97 2.22 -0.90
C ALA A 223 16.89 1.04 -1.26
N LEU A 224 16.32 -0.03 -1.81
CA LEU A 224 17.02 -1.27 -2.16
C LEU A 224 17.92 -1.15 -3.38
N SER A 225 17.66 -0.24 -4.31
CA SER A 225 18.51 -0.04 -5.49
C SER A 225 19.95 0.35 -5.12
N ARG A 226 20.15 0.90 -3.92
CA ARG A 226 21.47 1.25 -3.37
C ARG A 226 22.24 0.03 -2.83
N ASN A 227 21.58 -1.11 -2.64
CA ASN A 227 22.19 -2.29 -2.03
C ASN A 227 22.95 -3.18 -3.04
N ARG A 228 22.93 -2.84 -4.34
CA ARG A 228 23.58 -3.61 -5.43
C ARG A 228 23.12 -5.07 -5.49
N ILE A 229 21.85 -5.32 -5.19
CA ILE A 229 21.21 -6.63 -5.29
C ILE A 229 20.45 -6.75 -6.62
N PRO A 230 20.19 -7.98 -7.12
CA PRO A 230 19.17 -8.19 -8.14
C PRO A 230 17.82 -7.69 -7.61
N LEU A 231 17.24 -6.70 -8.30
CA LEU A 231 16.06 -6.00 -7.87
C LEU A 231 15.10 -5.80 -9.03
N LYS A 232 13.84 -6.20 -8.82
CA LYS A 232 12.74 -6.04 -9.77
C LYS A 232 11.49 -5.54 -9.07
N MET A 233 10.62 -4.90 -9.85
CA MET A 233 9.31 -4.45 -9.39
C MET A 233 8.25 -4.74 -10.45
N THR A 234 7.13 -5.32 -10.04
CA THR A 234 5.96 -5.54 -10.89
C THR A 234 4.74 -4.90 -10.24
N TRP A 235 4.03 -4.05 -10.98
CA TRP A 235 2.72 -3.53 -10.58
C TRP A 235 1.60 -4.33 -11.22
N HIS A 236 0.56 -4.63 -10.44
CA HIS A 236 -0.58 -5.46 -10.84
C HIS A 236 -1.90 -4.85 -10.38
N CYS A 237 -3.01 -5.27 -10.98
CA CYS A 237 -4.33 -4.82 -10.54
C CYS A 237 -4.75 -5.66 -9.35
N GLY A 238 -4.82 -5.02 -8.19
CA GLY A 238 -5.12 -5.66 -6.91
C GLY A 238 -4.46 -4.91 -5.76
N GLY A 239 -4.16 -5.62 -4.67
CA GLY A 239 -3.71 -5.05 -3.42
C GLY A 239 -4.85 -5.03 -2.40
N HIS A 240 -4.89 -4.00 -1.56
CA HIS A 240 -5.92 -3.88 -0.52
C HIS A 240 -7.18 -3.12 -0.98
N GLY A 241 -7.17 -2.47 -2.14
CA GLY A 241 -8.38 -1.88 -2.75
C GLY A 241 -9.04 -2.82 -3.75
N VAL A 242 -9.84 -2.26 -4.66
CA VAL A 242 -10.72 -3.02 -5.55
C VAL A 242 -10.23 -2.89 -6.99
N CYS A 243 -9.87 -4.02 -7.61
CA CYS A 243 -9.54 -4.01 -9.03
C CYS A 243 -10.83 -3.85 -9.84
N LEU A 244 -11.03 -2.67 -10.43
CA LEU A 244 -12.24 -2.29 -11.20
C LEU A 244 -12.02 -2.33 -12.72
N THR A 245 -10.87 -2.82 -13.17
CA THR A 245 -10.47 -2.96 -14.57
C THR A 245 -10.04 -4.40 -14.84
N ASP A 246 -9.61 -4.72 -16.07
CA ASP A 246 -9.13 -6.07 -16.35
C ASP A 246 -7.90 -6.40 -15.49
N SER A 247 -8.00 -7.46 -14.69
CA SER A 247 -6.92 -7.92 -13.81
C SER A 247 -5.74 -8.56 -14.57
N GLY A 248 -5.89 -8.77 -15.87
CA GLY A 248 -4.94 -9.42 -16.75
C GLY A 248 -4.81 -10.91 -16.47
N PRO A 249 -3.74 -11.55 -16.98
CA PRO A 249 -3.57 -13.00 -16.85
C PRO A 249 -3.37 -13.41 -15.38
N ALA A 250 -4.31 -14.19 -14.84
CA ALA A 250 -4.34 -14.60 -13.43
C ALA A 250 -3.03 -15.21 -12.90
N GLU A 251 -2.30 -15.96 -13.73
CA GLU A 251 -1.06 -16.62 -13.33
C GLU A 251 0.20 -15.76 -13.48
N HIS A 252 0.11 -14.54 -14.01
CA HIS A 252 1.29 -13.75 -14.39
C HIS A 252 2.25 -13.50 -13.22
N LEU A 253 1.72 -13.00 -12.10
CA LEU A 253 2.52 -12.73 -10.90
C LEU A 253 3.11 -14.01 -10.32
N THR A 254 2.31 -15.07 -10.26
CA THR A 254 2.76 -16.38 -9.78
C THR A 254 3.91 -16.90 -10.63
N LYS A 255 3.81 -16.84 -11.97
CA LYS A 255 4.89 -17.22 -12.90
C LYS A 255 6.15 -16.37 -12.67
N ARG A 256 6.01 -15.07 -12.42
CA ARG A 256 7.15 -14.18 -12.08
C ARG A 256 7.84 -14.59 -10.77
N ARG A 257 7.07 -14.87 -9.71
CA ARG A 257 7.60 -15.32 -8.41
C ARG A 257 8.28 -16.69 -8.51
N ILE A 258 7.67 -17.65 -9.21
CA ILE A 258 8.28 -18.98 -9.42
C ILE A 258 9.57 -18.86 -10.23
N ALA A 259 9.60 -18.09 -11.31
CA ALA A 259 10.82 -17.86 -12.08
C ALA A 259 11.91 -17.19 -11.23
N TRP A 260 11.52 -16.23 -10.37
CA TRP A 260 12.43 -15.57 -9.42
C TRP A 260 13.10 -16.59 -8.49
N PHE A 261 12.32 -17.43 -7.81
CA PHE A 261 12.89 -18.46 -6.94
C PHE A 261 13.63 -19.55 -7.70
N ASP A 262 13.18 -19.95 -8.89
CA ASP A 262 13.89 -20.94 -9.70
C ASP A 262 15.30 -20.44 -10.06
N ARG A 263 15.44 -19.13 -10.30
CA ARG A 263 16.73 -18.50 -10.53
C ARG A 263 17.62 -18.47 -9.28
N TYR A 264 17.10 -18.05 -8.14
CA TYR A 264 17.94 -17.76 -6.96
C TYR A 264 18.04 -18.89 -5.95
N LEU A 265 17.03 -19.75 -5.84
CA LEU A 265 17.01 -20.90 -4.92
C LEU A 265 17.40 -22.22 -5.60
N LYS A 266 17.13 -22.37 -6.89
CA LYS A 266 17.49 -23.58 -7.67
C LYS A 266 18.67 -23.36 -8.62
N HIS A 267 19.18 -22.13 -8.72
CA HIS A 267 20.23 -21.73 -9.68
C HIS A 267 19.92 -22.07 -11.14
N ARG A 268 18.63 -22.15 -11.51
CA ARG A 268 18.23 -22.44 -12.89
C ARG A 268 18.50 -21.25 -13.80
N ARG A 269 18.81 -21.53 -15.07
CA ARG A 269 18.90 -20.51 -16.12
C ARG A 269 17.52 -20.19 -16.66
N VAL A 270 16.75 -19.39 -15.92
CA VAL A 270 15.39 -18.95 -16.30
C VAL A 270 15.31 -17.43 -16.40
N LYS A 271 14.46 -16.92 -17.32
CA LYS A 271 14.21 -15.49 -17.46
C LYS A 271 13.26 -15.03 -16.34
N THR A 272 13.73 -14.14 -15.47
CA THR A 272 12.94 -13.62 -14.34
C THR A 272 12.16 -12.33 -14.68
N GLY A 273 11.91 -12.04 -15.96
CA GLY A 273 11.18 -10.83 -16.41
C GLY A 273 12.04 -9.57 -16.57
N PRO A 274 11.43 -8.40 -16.84
CA PRO A 274 12.12 -7.11 -16.94
C PRO A 274 12.53 -6.55 -15.57
N ARG A 275 13.18 -5.37 -15.52
CA ARG A 275 13.46 -4.69 -14.24
C ARG A 275 12.20 -4.09 -13.64
N PHE A 276 11.34 -3.55 -14.49
CA PHE A 276 10.06 -2.98 -14.13
C PHE A 276 8.99 -3.47 -15.09
N GLU A 277 7.83 -3.78 -14.54
CA GLU A 277 6.65 -4.24 -15.25
C GLU A 277 5.43 -3.61 -14.59
N TRP A 278 4.43 -3.23 -15.37
CA TRP A 278 3.15 -2.70 -14.86
C TRP A 278 2.02 -3.19 -15.75
N ILE A 279 0.83 -3.26 -15.18
CA ILE A 279 -0.39 -3.58 -15.92
C ILE A 279 -1.12 -2.28 -16.31
N ASP A 280 -1.77 -2.27 -17.46
CA ASP A 280 -2.75 -1.23 -17.83
C ASP A 280 -4.19 -1.68 -17.51
N GLU A 281 -5.14 -0.79 -17.74
CA GLU A 281 -6.56 -1.00 -17.50
C GLU A 281 -7.19 -2.05 -18.44
N GLU A 282 -6.54 -2.40 -19.56
CA GLU A 282 -6.95 -3.50 -20.44
C GLU A 282 -6.24 -4.83 -20.10
N GLY A 283 -5.64 -4.93 -18.91
CA GLY A 283 -5.06 -6.18 -18.41
C GLY A 283 -3.73 -6.56 -19.06
N ARG A 284 -3.11 -5.66 -19.85
CA ARG A 284 -1.87 -5.92 -20.55
C ARG A 284 -0.68 -5.50 -19.71
N TYR A 285 0.29 -6.41 -19.62
CA TYR A 285 1.55 -6.14 -18.95
C TYR A 285 2.57 -5.48 -19.88
N HIS A 286 3.03 -4.30 -19.48
CA HIS A 286 4.08 -3.53 -20.10
C HIS A 286 5.41 -3.74 -19.38
N ARG A 287 6.52 -3.58 -20.09
CA ARG A 287 7.85 -3.96 -19.60
C ARG A 287 8.90 -2.91 -19.90
N HIS A 288 9.78 -2.66 -18.93
CA HIS A 288 10.92 -1.78 -19.15
C HIS A 288 12.19 -2.23 -18.41
N LYS A 289 13.35 -1.95 -19.00
CA LYS A 289 14.66 -2.32 -18.43
C LYS A 289 15.10 -1.41 -17.28
N ARG A 290 14.41 -0.29 -17.05
CA ARG A 290 14.74 0.74 -16.05
C ARG A 290 13.51 1.17 -15.27
N PHE A 291 13.75 1.61 -14.03
CA PHE A 291 12.82 2.34 -13.20
C PHE A 291 13.60 3.37 -12.38
N PRO A 292 13.14 4.63 -12.24
CA PRO A 292 11.91 5.18 -12.83
C PRO A 292 11.95 5.24 -14.36
N LEU A 293 10.77 5.32 -14.99
CA LEU A 293 10.64 5.54 -16.43
C LEU A 293 11.02 6.97 -16.81
N ARG A 294 11.35 7.19 -18.09
CA ARG A 294 11.64 8.54 -18.57
C ARG A 294 10.33 9.26 -18.79
N GLN A 295 10.14 10.39 -18.11
CA GLN A 295 9.04 11.29 -18.42
C GLN A 295 9.30 11.95 -19.78
N ILE A 296 8.36 11.82 -20.70
CA ILE A 296 8.44 12.38 -22.06
C ILE A 296 7.47 13.55 -22.27
N GLY A 297 6.45 13.67 -21.40
CA GLY A 297 5.44 14.70 -21.50
C GLY A 297 4.73 14.92 -20.17
N ARG A 298 3.69 15.74 -20.20
CA ARG A 298 2.76 15.88 -19.09
C ARG A 298 1.37 16.23 -19.63
N ALA A 299 0.34 15.67 -19.00
CA ALA A 299 -1.00 16.23 -19.07
C ALA A 299 -1.17 17.24 -17.94
N SER A 300 -1.97 18.28 -18.14
CA SER A 300 -2.14 19.33 -17.14
C SER A 300 -3.55 19.91 -17.12
N GLY A 301 -3.97 20.31 -15.93
CA GLY A 301 -5.23 21.00 -15.69
C GLY A 301 -5.03 22.19 -14.77
N ALA A 302 -5.86 23.21 -14.92
CA ALA A 302 -5.90 24.36 -14.03
C ALA A 302 -7.34 24.80 -13.80
N GLY A 303 -7.68 25.12 -12.55
CA GLY A 303 -9.01 25.59 -12.21
C GLY A 303 -9.05 26.31 -10.87
N SER A 304 -10.23 26.80 -10.51
CA SER A 304 -10.51 27.53 -9.28
C SER A 304 -11.92 27.21 -8.83
N GLY A 305 -12.23 27.45 -7.57
CA GLY A 305 -13.58 27.21 -7.06
C GLY A 305 -13.68 27.40 -5.55
N VAL A 306 -14.90 27.28 -5.04
CA VAL A 306 -15.20 27.42 -3.62
C VAL A 306 -15.72 26.09 -3.09
N LEU A 307 -15.17 25.65 -1.96
CA LEU A 307 -15.59 24.45 -1.25
C LEU A 307 -16.12 24.82 0.13
N THR A 308 -17.23 24.21 0.52
CA THR A 308 -17.83 24.33 1.85
C THR A 308 -17.48 23.12 2.68
N LEU A 309 -16.96 23.36 3.88
CA LEU A 309 -16.69 22.34 4.88
C LEU A 309 -17.88 22.27 5.84
N SER A 310 -18.32 21.04 6.10
CA SER A 310 -19.33 20.75 7.12
C SER A 310 -18.86 19.55 7.92
N GLN A 311 -18.92 19.66 9.25
CA GLN A 311 -18.55 18.59 10.15
C GLN A 311 -19.46 17.37 10.02
N GLY A 312 -18.89 16.20 10.29
CA GLY A 312 -19.62 14.94 10.37
C GLY A 312 -19.46 14.07 9.12
N PRO A 313 -20.18 12.94 9.09
CA PRO A 313 -20.03 11.93 8.04
C PRO A 313 -20.72 12.38 6.75
N GLN A 314 -19.95 12.91 5.79
CA GLN A 314 -20.33 13.04 4.38
C GLN A 314 -19.22 12.51 3.45
N PRO A 315 -18.68 11.30 3.69
CA PRO A 315 -17.54 10.81 2.95
C PRO A 315 -17.91 10.27 1.55
N THR A 316 -16.95 10.32 0.64
CA THR A 316 -17.03 9.68 -0.69
C THR A 316 -16.34 8.31 -0.67
N GLY A 317 -16.89 7.36 -1.41
CA GLY A 317 -16.34 6.00 -1.57
C GLY A 317 -16.50 5.09 -0.36
N GLY A 318 -15.75 4.00 -0.32
CA GLY A 318 -15.70 3.03 0.78
C GLY A 318 -14.40 3.11 1.59
N PHE A 319 -14.28 2.28 2.63
CA PHE A 319 -13.10 2.26 3.51
C PHE A 319 -11.80 1.86 2.81
N VAL A 320 -11.91 1.18 1.67
CA VAL A 320 -10.76 0.63 0.93
C VAL A 320 -10.65 1.15 -0.51
N ALA A 321 -11.62 1.94 -0.97
CA ALA A 321 -11.63 2.49 -2.33
C ALA A 321 -12.28 3.88 -2.33
N ALA A 322 -11.56 4.89 -2.85
CA ALA A 322 -12.17 6.19 -3.14
C ALA A 322 -13.08 6.09 -4.37
N GLU A 323 -14.12 6.92 -4.38
CA GLU A 323 -15.06 7.09 -5.49
C GLU A 323 -15.16 8.58 -5.85
N PRO A 324 -15.64 8.90 -7.07
CA PRO A 324 -15.82 10.29 -7.47
C PRO A 324 -16.76 11.04 -6.53
N GLY A 325 -16.44 12.31 -6.27
CA GLY A 325 -17.33 13.21 -5.55
C GLY A 325 -18.51 13.63 -6.43
N ALA A 326 -19.70 13.73 -5.82
CA ALA A 326 -20.86 14.30 -6.49
C ALA A 326 -20.63 15.80 -6.78
N PRO A 327 -21.16 16.33 -7.91
CA PRO A 327 -21.13 17.76 -8.18
C PRO A 327 -21.80 18.56 -7.07
N GLY A 328 -21.19 19.66 -6.63
CA GLY A 328 -21.74 20.50 -5.59
C GLY A 328 -20.67 21.21 -4.75
N PRO A 329 -21.05 21.78 -3.61
CA PRO A 329 -20.17 22.62 -2.79
C PRO A 329 -19.04 21.83 -2.10
N THR A 330 -19.04 20.50 -2.18
CA THR A 330 -18.05 19.63 -1.54
C THR A 330 -17.04 19.03 -2.52
N THR A 331 -17.17 19.32 -3.82
CA THR A 331 -16.32 18.77 -4.88
C THR A 331 -15.96 19.84 -5.90
N LEU A 332 -14.66 20.05 -6.12
CA LEU A 332 -14.13 20.84 -7.22
C LEU A 332 -13.56 19.90 -8.26
N THR A 333 -14.09 19.94 -9.48
CA THR A 333 -13.60 19.16 -10.62
C THR A 333 -12.86 20.07 -11.59
N ILE A 334 -11.65 19.68 -11.97
CA ILE A 334 -10.77 20.42 -12.88
C ILE A 334 -10.35 19.48 -14.02
N PRO A 335 -10.77 19.74 -15.27
CA PRO A 335 -10.33 18.97 -16.42
C PRO A 335 -8.81 18.99 -16.59
N ILE A 336 -8.25 17.89 -17.07
CA ILE A 336 -6.82 17.68 -17.33
C ILE A 336 -6.65 17.24 -18.78
N GLU A 337 -5.96 18.06 -19.55
CA GLU A 337 -5.75 17.86 -21.00
C GLU A 337 -4.29 17.53 -21.32
N GLY A 338 -4.05 17.04 -22.54
CA GLY A 338 -2.70 16.80 -23.07
C GLY A 338 -2.13 15.41 -22.81
N ALA A 339 -2.98 14.43 -22.46
CA ALA A 339 -2.67 13.01 -22.64
C ALA A 339 -3.47 12.51 -23.84
N ASP A 340 -2.79 11.86 -24.78
CA ASP A 340 -3.44 11.22 -25.92
C ASP A 340 -3.86 9.79 -25.55
N ALA A 341 -4.93 9.28 -26.18
CA ALA A 341 -5.37 7.91 -25.95
C ALA A 341 -4.22 6.91 -26.19
N GLY A 342 -3.97 6.05 -25.21
CA GLY A 342 -2.83 5.11 -25.21
C GLY A 342 -1.55 5.64 -24.56
N ASP A 343 -1.52 6.89 -24.10
CA ASP A 343 -0.40 7.39 -23.30
C ASP A 343 -0.32 6.71 -21.93
N HIS A 344 0.91 6.41 -21.49
CA HIS A 344 1.16 5.87 -20.17
C HIS A 344 1.35 7.01 -19.16
N VAL A 345 0.37 7.17 -18.27
CA VAL A 345 0.40 8.13 -17.16
C VAL A 345 0.86 7.44 -15.87
N LEU A 346 2.16 7.49 -15.60
CA LEU A 346 2.77 6.77 -14.47
C LEU A 346 3.63 7.70 -13.62
N GLY A 347 3.37 7.70 -12.32
CA GLY A 347 4.11 8.51 -11.34
C GLY A 347 3.18 9.28 -10.42
N ALA A 348 3.74 10.13 -9.56
CA ALA A 348 2.95 10.99 -8.69
C ALA A 348 2.53 12.26 -9.44
N PRO A 349 1.22 12.54 -9.61
CA PRO A 349 0.73 13.83 -10.07
C PRO A 349 1.23 14.95 -9.15
N LYS A 350 1.50 16.13 -9.70
CA LYS A 350 2.01 17.28 -8.94
C LYS A 350 0.94 18.36 -8.86
N LEU A 351 0.40 18.59 -7.66
CA LEU A 351 -0.55 19.66 -7.38
C LEU A 351 0.19 20.89 -6.86
N ARG A 352 -0.08 22.05 -7.46
CA ARG A 352 0.21 23.38 -6.93
C ARG A 352 -1.11 24.08 -6.69
N MET A 353 -1.36 24.56 -5.49
CA MET A 353 -2.63 25.19 -5.14
C MET A 353 -2.40 26.49 -4.35
N THR A 354 -3.08 27.55 -4.77
CA THR A 354 -3.24 28.79 -4.02
C THR A 354 -4.67 28.87 -3.51
N TYR A 355 -4.85 29.11 -2.22
CA TYR A 355 -6.15 29.15 -1.58
C TYR A 355 -6.22 30.16 -0.43
N LYS A 356 -7.43 30.60 -0.10
CA LYS A 356 -7.81 31.24 1.15
C LYS A 356 -8.80 30.34 1.87
N ALA A 357 -8.68 30.19 3.18
CA ALA A 357 -9.56 29.30 3.92
C ALA A 357 -9.90 29.86 5.29
N SER A 358 -11.19 29.89 5.60
CA SER A 358 -11.72 30.28 6.90
C SER A 358 -12.51 29.14 7.52
N GLY A 359 -12.47 29.03 8.84
CA GLY A 359 -13.24 27.99 9.52
C GLY A 359 -12.73 27.68 10.92
N ARG A 360 -13.35 26.67 11.53
CA ARG A 360 -12.97 26.11 12.82
C ARG A 360 -12.84 24.60 12.69
N SER A 361 -11.82 24.02 13.31
CA SER A 361 -11.57 22.58 13.30
C SER A 361 -11.60 22.00 14.69
N THR A 362 -12.06 20.76 14.79
CA THR A 362 -12.07 19.94 16.01
C THR A 362 -10.84 19.02 16.11
N LEU A 363 -9.85 19.17 15.23
CA LEU A 363 -8.56 18.48 15.34
C LEU A 363 -7.81 18.96 16.59
N LEU A 364 -7.62 18.07 17.56
CA LEU A 364 -6.99 18.42 18.83
C LEU A 364 -5.51 18.80 18.66
N GLY A 365 -5.12 19.98 19.16
CA GLY A 365 -3.78 20.54 19.04
C GLY A 365 -3.42 20.99 17.62
N ARG A 366 -4.41 21.07 16.73
CA ARG A 366 -4.32 21.44 15.30
C ARG A 366 -5.62 22.14 14.84
N GLU A 367 -6.20 22.96 15.69
CA GLU A 367 -7.52 23.58 15.48
C GLU A 367 -7.52 24.59 14.31
N ASP A 368 -6.34 24.99 13.83
CA ASP A 368 -6.12 25.81 12.64
C ASP A 368 -6.00 24.99 11.35
N ARG A 369 -6.33 23.70 11.36
CA ARG A 369 -6.11 22.79 10.23
C ARG A 369 -7.33 21.97 9.85
N THR A 370 -7.47 21.68 8.57
CA THR A 370 -8.34 20.64 8.02
C THR A 370 -7.67 19.94 6.83
N TYR A 371 -8.34 18.99 6.22
CA TYR A 371 -7.90 18.26 5.03
C TYR A 371 -8.96 18.32 3.94
N LEU A 372 -8.51 18.59 2.73
CA LEU A 372 -9.19 18.19 1.50
C LEU A 372 -8.52 16.92 0.97
N TYR A 373 -9.09 16.29 -0.05
CA TYR A 373 -8.52 15.11 -0.67
C TYR A 373 -8.50 15.27 -2.19
N GLY A 374 -7.31 15.11 -2.77
CA GLY A 374 -7.12 15.15 -4.23
C GLY A 374 -7.15 13.75 -4.80
N GLN A 375 -7.95 13.54 -5.84
CA GLN A 375 -8.05 12.29 -6.58
C GLN A 375 -8.08 12.54 -8.09
N ILE A 376 -7.54 11.61 -8.87
CA ILE A 376 -7.59 11.67 -10.33
C ILE A 376 -8.71 10.74 -10.79
N VAL A 377 -9.63 11.30 -11.57
CA VAL A 377 -10.71 10.57 -12.22
C VAL A 377 -10.32 10.36 -13.67
N ASP A 378 -10.53 9.14 -14.16
CA ASP A 378 -10.46 8.81 -15.57
C ASP A 378 -11.84 9.04 -16.19
N ASP A 379 -11.92 10.03 -17.07
CA ASP A 379 -13.18 10.48 -17.66
C ASP A 379 -13.68 9.53 -18.77
N SER A 380 -12.81 8.61 -19.19
CA SER A 380 -13.11 7.64 -20.26
C SER A 380 -13.69 6.34 -19.71
N ARG A 381 -13.49 6.06 -18.41
CA ARG A 381 -13.82 4.76 -17.80
C ARG A 381 -14.77 4.87 -16.62
N GLY A 382 -15.50 3.80 -16.38
CA GLY A 382 -16.36 3.67 -15.23
C GLY A 382 -15.92 2.60 -14.23
N SER A 383 -16.34 2.78 -12.98
CA SER A 383 -16.07 1.84 -11.89
C SER A 383 -16.91 0.57 -12.05
N GLY A 384 -16.27 -0.60 -12.18
CA GLY A 384 -16.96 -1.89 -12.19
C GLY A 384 -17.95 -2.05 -13.36
N GLY A 385 -17.66 -1.45 -14.52
CA GLY A 385 -18.57 -1.39 -15.66
C GLY A 385 -19.60 -0.26 -15.59
N GLY A 386 -19.48 0.65 -14.64
CA GLY A 386 -20.27 1.88 -14.56
C GLY A 386 -20.05 2.83 -15.74
N PRO A 387 -20.78 3.97 -15.78
CA PRO A 387 -20.63 4.95 -16.86
C PRO A 387 -19.24 5.61 -16.83
N PRO A 388 -18.76 6.13 -17.98
CA PRO A 388 -17.52 6.92 -18.04
C PRO A 388 -17.47 8.06 -17.02
N GLY A 389 -16.27 8.43 -16.56
CA GLY A 389 -16.08 9.45 -15.53
C GLY A 389 -16.40 8.99 -14.12
N THR A 390 -16.58 7.68 -13.91
CA THR A 390 -16.82 7.12 -12.57
C THR A 390 -15.64 6.38 -11.97
N LEU A 391 -14.51 6.25 -12.69
CA LEU A 391 -13.32 5.56 -12.20
C LEU A 391 -12.32 6.52 -11.55
N VAL A 392 -12.15 6.44 -10.23
CA VAL A 392 -10.99 7.05 -9.55
C VAL A 392 -9.76 6.18 -9.80
N VAL A 393 -8.74 6.75 -10.45
CA VAL A 393 -7.50 6.06 -10.80
C VAL A 393 -6.83 5.51 -9.54
N GLY A 394 -6.63 4.19 -9.51
CA GLY A 394 -6.05 3.47 -8.37
C GLY A 394 -6.91 3.44 -7.11
N ASN A 395 -8.18 3.86 -7.19
CA ASN A 395 -9.07 4.14 -6.06
C ASN A 395 -8.44 5.08 -5.00
N GLN A 396 -7.49 5.93 -5.39
CA GLN A 396 -6.70 6.71 -4.43
C GLN A 396 -7.29 8.08 -4.16
N ALA A 397 -7.19 8.50 -2.90
CA ALA A 397 -7.32 9.89 -2.50
C ALA A 397 -6.08 10.31 -1.70
N ALA A 398 -5.56 11.51 -1.95
CA ALA A 398 -4.37 12.04 -1.28
C ALA A 398 -4.74 13.25 -0.41
N PRO A 399 -4.41 13.26 0.89
CA PRO A 399 -4.77 14.36 1.79
C PRO A 399 -4.00 15.63 1.42
N ILE A 400 -4.72 16.75 1.35
CA ILE A 400 -4.23 18.09 1.09
C ILE A 400 -4.43 18.88 2.38
N PRO A 401 -3.36 19.15 3.17
CA PRO A 401 -3.49 19.90 4.41
C PRO A 401 -3.82 21.36 4.13
N ILE A 402 -4.90 21.85 4.74
CA ILE A 402 -5.40 23.21 4.62
C ILE A 402 -5.25 23.90 5.97
N LYS A 403 -4.65 25.09 5.97
CA LYS A 403 -4.58 25.95 7.16
C LYS A 403 -5.74 26.93 7.14
N LEU A 404 -6.63 26.81 8.11
CA LEU A 404 -7.77 27.66 8.35
C LEU A 404 -7.34 28.95 9.06
N GLN A 405 -8.14 30.00 8.90
CA GLN A 405 -8.04 31.22 9.70
C GLN A 405 -9.39 31.55 10.36
N PRO A 406 -9.38 32.22 11.52
CA PRO A 406 -10.59 32.83 12.08
C PRO A 406 -11.09 33.98 11.19
N GLY A 407 -12.41 34.17 11.13
CA GLY A 407 -13.03 35.27 10.38
C GLY A 407 -13.00 35.05 8.85
N PRO A 408 -13.25 36.10 8.04
CA PRO A 408 -13.30 35.99 6.58
C PRO A 408 -11.99 35.48 5.95
N PRO A 409 -12.01 34.75 4.82
CA PRO A 409 -10.84 34.14 4.21
C PRO A 409 -9.99 35.17 3.42
N THR A 410 -9.19 35.97 4.12
CA THR A 410 -8.41 37.07 3.52
C THR A 410 -6.97 36.70 3.15
N LYS A 411 -6.36 35.71 3.80
CA LYS A 411 -4.93 35.37 3.59
C LYS A 411 -4.76 34.26 2.57
N ALA A 412 -4.21 34.60 1.41
CA ALA A 412 -3.80 33.61 0.42
C ALA A 412 -2.62 32.78 0.91
N ARG A 413 -2.64 31.49 0.61
CA ARG A 413 -1.61 30.51 0.94
C ARG A 413 -1.32 29.65 -0.28
N GLU A 414 -0.05 29.35 -0.51
CA GLU A 414 0.38 28.44 -1.57
C GLU A 414 0.83 27.11 -0.96
N LEU A 415 0.46 25.99 -1.61
CA LEU A 415 1.02 24.68 -1.34
C LEU A 415 1.45 23.98 -2.65
N LYS A 416 2.48 23.14 -2.53
CA LYS A 416 2.95 22.26 -3.60
C LYS A 416 3.13 20.87 -3.01
N LEU A 417 2.44 19.89 -3.56
CA LEU A 417 2.52 18.52 -3.07
C LEU A 417 2.31 17.50 -4.20
N PRO A 418 2.92 16.31 -4.10
CA PRO A 418 2.56 15.20 -4.97
C PRO A 418 1.22 14.59 -4.53
N LEU A 419 0.38 14.10 -5.44
CA LEU A 419 -0.68 13.16 -5.08
C LEU A 419 -0.10 11.74 -4.95
N GLU A 420 -0.97 10.73 -4.82
CA GLU A 420 -0.52 9.34 -4.82
C GLU A 420 0.08 8.94 -6.17
N THR A 421 1.05 8.03 -6.15
CA THR A 421 1.59 7.49 -7.40
C THR A 421 0.51 6.68 -8.09
N ILE A 422 0.24 7.01 -9.34
CA ILE A 422 -0.72 6.31 -10.20
C ILE A 422 0.01 5.54 -11.30
N ALA A 423 -0.69 4.58 -11.86
CA ALA A 423 -0.34 3.92 -13.11
C ALA A 423 -1.64 3.80 -13.90
N SER A 424 -1.71 4.50 -15.02
CA SER A 424 -2.90 4.53 -15.86
C SER A 424 -2.54 4.64 -17.34
N LEU A 425 -3.36 4.06 -18.20
CA LEU A 425 -3.36 4.25 -19.63
C LEU A 425 -4.45 5.25 -20.00
N ALA A 426 -4.09 6.37 -20.61
CA ALA A 426 -5.04 7.40 -20.99
C ALA A 426 -6.08 6.87 -21.98
N GLY A 427 -7.35 7.15 -21.71
CA GLY A 427 -8.45 6.98 -22.66
C GLY A 427 -8.63 8.21 -23.56
N ASP A 428 -9.73 8.25 -24.28
CA ASP A 428 -10.08 9.28 -25.25
C ASP A 428 -10.71 10.55 -24.63
N GLN A 429 -11.31 10.44 -23.44
CA GLN A 429 -11.94 11.57 -22.72
C GLN A 429 -11.00 12.25 -21.72
N GLY A 430 -9.77 11.77 -21.58
CA GLY A 430 -8.77 12.36 -20.68
C GLY A 430 -9.03 12.09 -19.19
N TYR A 431 -8.61 13.03 -18.34
CA TYR A 431 -8.70 12.91 -16.89
C TYR A 431 -9.25 14.18 -16.26
N SER A 432 -9.73 14.05 -15.03
CA SER A 432 -10.09 15.18 -14.17
C SER A 432 -9.40 15.08 -12.82
N LEU A 433 -8.96 16.21 -12.27
CA LEU A 433 -8.64 16.33 -10.86
C LEU A 433 -9.92 16.64 -10.11
N GLN A 434 -10.28 15.80 -9.15
CA GLN A 434 -11.25 16.14 -8.14
C GLN A 434 -10.57 16.50 -6.83
N ILE A 435 -10.95 17.63 -6.25
CA ILE A 435 -10.64 18.01 -4.88
C ILE A 435 -11.93 17.92 -4.08
N VAL A 436 -12.03 16.92 -3.21
CA VAL A 436 -13.20 16.66 -2.38
C VAL A 436 -12.93 17.03 -0.92
N THR A 437 -13.98 17.41 -0.20
CA THR A 437 -13.86 17.78 1.23
C THR A 437 -13.74 16.59 2.17
N GLN A 438 -14.06 15.37 1.71
CA GLN A 438 -14.05 14.14 2.51
C GLN A 438 -13.77 12.90 1.66
N SER A 439 -13.22 11.85 2.29
CA SER A 439 -13.03 10.52 1.68
C SER A 439 -13.08 9.44 2.76
N ASN A 440 -13.82 8.35 2.52
CA ASN A 440 -13.96 7.23 3.46
C ASN A 440 -12.66 6.43 3.68
N LEU A 441 -11.66 6.62 2.82
CA LEU A 441 -10.31 6.12 3.10
C LEU A 441 -9.72 6.75 4.38
N TYR A 442 -10.12 7.99 4.68
CA TYR A 442 -9.59 8.78 5.78
C TYR A 442 -10.65 9.04 6.85
N ASP A 443 -10.45 10.10 7.62
CA ASP A 443 -11.35 10.57 8.67
C ASP A 443 -12.54 11.35 8.11
N PHE A 444 -13.61 11.45 8.89
CA PHE A 444 -14.74 12.34 8.58
C PHE A 444 -14.30 13.81 8.67
N GLN A 445 -15.08 14.73 8.08
CA GLN A 445 -14.74 16.15 8.17
C GLN A 445 -14.88 16.66 9.60
N ARG A 446 -13.82 17.31 10.07
CA ARG A 446 -13.69 17.84 11.43
C ARG A 446 -13.76 19.36 11.50
N ALA A 447 -14.01 20.01 10.37
CA ALA A 447 -14.09 21.46 10.30
C ALA A 447 -15.37 21.94 9.63
N ASP A 448 -15.84 23.10 10.09
CA ASP A 448 -16.82 23.92 9.37
C ASP A 448 -16.12 25.16 8.83
N GLY A 449 -16.48 25.58 7.63
CA GLY A 449 -15.81 26.70 6.99
C GLY A 449 -15.94 26.72 5.47
N VAL A 450 -15.18 27.62 4.86
CA VAL A 450 -15.14 27.82 3.41
C VAL A 450 -13.69 27.88 2.95
N ILE A 451 -13.42 27.25 1.82
CA ILE A 451 -12.13 27.29 1.15
C ILE A 451 -12.33 27.86 -0.25
N GLU A 452 -11.74 29.02 -0.49
CA GLU A 452 -11.65 29.62 -1.81
C GLU A 452 -10.32 29.18 -2.45
N ILE A 453 -10.39 28.31 -3.44
CA ILE A 453 -9.24 27.89 -4.24
C ILE A 453 -9.13 28.88 -5.41
N GLU A 454 -8.20 29.82 -5.29
CA GLU A 454 -7.91 30.82 -6.32
C GLU A 454 -7.26 30.18 -7.56
N SER A 455 -6.43 29.17 -7.34
CA SER A 455 -5.82 28.40 -8.44
C SER A 455 -5.36 27.04 -7.94
N ALA A 456 -5.82 25.97 -8.57
CA ALA A 456 -5.26 24.63 -8.46
C ALA A 456 -4.74 24.22 -9.83
N LYS A 457 -3.45 23.87 -9.90
CA LYS A 457 -2.76 23.41 -11.10
C LYS A 457 -2.22 22.01 -10.86
N ILE A 458 -2.58 21.09 -11.75
CA ILE A 458 -2.19 19.68 -11.67
C ILE A 458 -1.37 19.29 -12.89
N ALA A 459 -0.36 18.45 -12.69
CA ALA A 459 0.44 17.89 -13.77
C ALA A 459 0.61 16.38 -13.59
N LEU A 460 0.19 15.61 -14.60
CA LEU A 460 0.26 14.15 -14.65
C LEU A 460 1.47 13.76 -15.52
N PRO A 461 2.38 12.89 -15.04
CA PRO A 461 3.56 12.50 -15.80
C PRO A 461 3.23 11.49 -16.90
N ILE A 462 3.53 11.83 -18.16
CA ILE A 462 3.46 10.90 -19.29
C ILE A 462 4.84 10.29 -19.52
N VAL A 463 4.92 8.96 -19.63
CA VAL A 463 6.19 8.21 -19.65
C VAL A 463 6.29 7.25 -20.84
N ARG A 464 7.52 6.84 -21.17
CA ARG A 464 7.82 5.79 -22.15
C ARG A 464 9.05 4.98 -21.78
#